data_AF-A0A5C3PSE7-F1
#
_entry.id   AF-A0A5C3PSE7-F1
#
_cell.length_a   1.000
_cell.length_b   1.000
_cell.length_c   1.000
_cell.angle_alpha   90.00
_cell.angle_beta   90.00
_cell.angle_gamma   90.00
#
_symmetry.space_group_name_H-M   'P 1'
#
loop_
_entity.id
_entity.type
_entity.pdbx_description
1 polymer ?
#
loop_
_entity_poly.entity_id
_entity_poly.type
_entity_poly.pdbx_seq_one_letter_code
_entity_poly.pdbx_strand_id
1 'polypeptide(L)'
;MVKQWLHEAEVGLSGTSREAARVRQYRYDGLRKWQVGTIVAMLPVLLQLAAILFFAGLLVLLWTLHPAVAIVASVLVGTLFLFIIVTVILPAFVPDCTYRSPQALGIFLMVQAAGRFLRPGLNLVAQLFDGRGDWLATIHEALLGVVCSDWGSFRGWAGRERVETAFAENTLDENILKVADAVLLDNRFLEECVRPCVKTLPSWGAIQCYRKIRASRILHLGPLWGRYGSLGHRYEVLALDVTERCLDDTVRLYALDDLRPIVKELLLRLQYPLPEDVSERCGRVVARVVALGGDFVELATDALRSRACLADECYLDVSVCEVVEALEKSVSDGPLEHQATMTCTYANVLASIALHPHMLRGQYGDYVKGHLKCALVSAKRVITDTSAVCEPSRDAHSNFPDAVLRLLETLLALERETSECWSRRDLLLCLDEALERSASHGHDTEHLRHQLYAMDTYGGTHAEVVGPSSPLQ
;
A
#
# COMPACT_ATOMS: atom_id res chain seq x y z
N MET A 1 33.77 -13.75 33.20
CA MET A 1 33.06 -14.13 34.43
C MET A 1 31.54 -14.13 34.24
N VAL A 2 30.86 -12.99 34.08
CA VAL A 2 29.38 -12.97 33.90
C VAL A 2 28.91 -13.83 32.72
N LYS A 3 29.55 -13.67 31.56
CA LYS A 3 29.27 -14.51 30.37
C LYS A 3 29.46 -16.00 30.64
N GLN A 4 30.40 -16.36 31.51
CA GLN A 4 30.68 -17.76 31.85
C GLN A 4 29.59 -18.33 32.76
N TRP A 5 29.14 -17.59 33.77
CA TRP A 5 28.02 -18.00 34.64
C TRP A 5 26.71 -18.16 33.87
N LEU A 6 26.43 -17.25 32.93
CA LEU A 6 25.27 -17.33 32.05
C LEU A 6 25.39 -18.52 31.08
N HIS A 7 26.57 -18.73 30.51
CA HIS A 7 26.81 -19.88 29.63
C HIS A 7 26.61 -21.21 30.38
N GLU A 8 27.14 -21.37 31.59
CA GLU A 8 26.90 -22.56 32.42
C GLU A 8 25.43 -22.76 32.78
N ALA A 9 24.69 -21.67 32.98
CA ALA A 9 23.25 -21.72 33.18
C ALA A 9 22.49 -22.15 31.91
N GLU A 10 23.05 -21.91 30.72
CA GLU A 10 22.47 -22.28 29.43
C GLU A 10 22.89 -23.67 28.92
N VAL A 11 24.07 -24.14 29.31
CA VAL A 11 24.63 -25.44 28.89
C VAL A 11 23.72 -26.59 29.35
N GLY A 12 23.36 -27.46 28.41
CA GLY A 12 22.49 -28.62 28.65
C GLY A 12 20.99 -28.35 28.46
N LEU A 13 20.60 -27.15 28.01
CA LEU A 13 19.22 -26.79 27.71
C LEU A 13 18.82 -27.06 26.24
N SER A 14 19.09 -28.25 25.72
CA SER A 14 18.73 -28.64 24.35
C SER A 14 17.42 -29.44 24.35
N GLY A 15 16.37 -28.89 23.73
CA GLY A 15 15.07 -29.55 23.55
C GLY A 15 13.85 -28.67 23.84
N THR A 16 12.70 -29.10 23.33
CA THR A 16 11.36 -28.50 23.55
C THR A 16 10.52 -29.30 24.57
N SER A 17 11.14 -30.21 25.31
CA SER A 17 10.46 -31.06 26.29
C SER A 17 10.06 -30.31 27.55
N ARG A 18 8.98 -30.78 28.20
CA ARG A 18 8.50 -30.24 29.49
C ARG A 18 9.56 -30.28 30.59
N GLU A 19 10.44 -31.29 30.54
CA GLU A 19 11.53 -31.46 31.50
C GLU A 19 12.62 -30.40 31.29
N ALA A 20 13.01 -30.12 30.04
CA ALA A 20 13.93 -29.03 29.72
C ALA A 20 13.37 -27.68 30.21
N ALA A 21 12.07 -27.42 30.03
CA ALA A 21 11.42 -26.21 30.54
C ALA A 21 11.47 -26.09 32.07
N ARG A 22 11.27 -27.19 32.81
CA ARG A 22 11.39 -27.20 34.29
C ARG A 22 12.82 -26.89 34.74
N VAL A 23 13.83 -27.46 34.06
CA VAL A 23 15.24 -27.17 34.36
C VAL A 23 15.58 -25.71 34.07
N ARG A 24 15.09 -25.15 32.94
CA ARG A 24 15.23 -23.71 32.64
C ARG A 24 14.66 -22.84 33.76
N GLN A 25 13.43 -23.14 34.18
CA GLN A 25 12.76 -22.38 35.22
C GLN A 25 13.48 -22.49 36.57
N TYR A 26 13.91 -23.68 36.98
CA TYR A 26 14.67 -23.88 38.21
C TYR A 26 15.98 -23.08 38.25
N ARG A 27 16.75 -23.10 37.14
CA ARG A 27 17.99 -22.30 37.03
C ARG A 27 17.71 -20.80 37.06
N TYR A 28 16.67 -20.35 36.35
CA TYR A 28 16.25 -18.95 36.37
C TYR A 28 15.83 -18.49 37.77
N ASP A 29 15.04 -19.29 38.49
CA ASP A 29 14.65 -19.00 39.86
C ASP A 29 15.87 -18.99 40.80
N GLY A 30 16.87 -19.85 40.55
CA GLY A 30 18.18 -19.78 41.19
C GLY A 30 18.87 -18.44 40.97
N LEU A 31 19.02 -18.00 39.71
CA LEU A 31 19.62 -16.70 39.38
C LEU A 31 18.88 -15.54 40.06
N ARG A 32 17.55 -15.62 40.16
CA ARG A 32 16.72 -14.61 40.82
C ARG A 32 16.85 -14.64 42.34
N LYS A 33 16.91 -15.83 42.94
CA LYS A 33 17.12 -16.01 44.40
C LYS A 33 18.46 -15.46 44.85
N TRP A 34 19.52 -15.69 44.06
CA TRP A 34 20.87 -15.20 44.35
C TRP A 34 21.15 -13.79 43.83
N GLN A 35 20.15 -13.09 43.29
CA GLN A 35 20.25 -11.70 42.83
C GLN A 35 21.44 -11.45 41.88
N VAL A 36 21.77 -12.43 41.04
CA VAL A 36 22.95 -12.36 40.15
C VAL A 36 22.86 -11.14 39.24
N GLY A 37 21.67 -10.79 38.75
CA GLY A 37 21.45 -9.59 37.95
C GLY A 37 21.84 -8.29 38.67
N THR A 38 21.55 -8.17 39.96
CA THR A 38 21.89 -7.00 40.78
C THR A 38 23.40 -6.91 41.00
N ILE A 39 24.07 -8.03 41.26
CA ILE A 39 25.53 -8.08 41.42
C ILE A 39 26.23 -7.62 40.14
N VAL A 40 25.78 -8.13 38.99
CA VAL A 40 26.31 -7.76 37.67
C VAL A 40 26.07 -6.29 37.37
N ALA A 41 24.91 -5.74 37.73
CA ALA A 41 24.59 -4.33 37.54
C ALA A 41 25.40 -3.38 38.43
N MET A 42 25.80 -3.81 39.64
CA MET A 42 26.61 -3.02 40.56
C MET A 42 28.09 -2.94 40.16
N LEU A 43 28.62 -3.96 39.49
CA LEU A 43 30.04 -4.07 39.17
C LEU A 43 30.57 -2.88 38.31
N PRO A 44 29.87 -2.42 37.25
CA PRO A 44 30.23 -1.20 36.53
C PRO A 44 30.13 0.08 37.38
N VAL A 45 29.23 0.13 38.36
CA VAL A 45 29.06 1.28 39.26
C VAL A 45 30.26 1.40 40.20
N LEU A 46 30.68 0.29 40.81
CA LEU A 46 31.87 0.25 41.66
C LEU A 46 33.13 0.63 40.86
N LEU A 47 33.23 0.20 39.60
CA LEU A 47 34.33 0.58 38.72
C LEU A 47 34.36 2.07 38.43
N GLN A 48 33.20 2.69 38.15
CA GLN A 48 33.10 4.13 37.98
C GLN A 48 33.45 4.91 39.24
N LEU A 49 32.99 4.45 40.41
CA LEU A 49 33.36 5.03 41.70
C LEU A 49 34.87 4.97 41.92
N ALA A 50 35.49 3.82 41.71
CA ALA A 50 36.94 3.67 41.80
C ALA A 50 37.68 4.61 40.83
N ALA A 51 37.19 4.75 39.59
CA ALA A 51 37.75 5.69 38.62
C ALA A 51 37.60 7.16 39.07
N ILE A 52 36.45 7.55 39.65
CA ILE A 52 36.23 8.88 40.22
C ILE A 52 37.21 9.16 41.35
N LEU A 53 37.35 8.24 42.31
CA LEU A 53 38.28 8.39 43.41
C LEU A 53 39.74 8.46 42.92
N PHE A 54 40.09 7.63 41.92
CA PHE A 54 41.42 7.64 41.31
C PHE A 54 41.72 8.97 40.62
N PHE A 55 40.82 9.47 39.76
CA PHE A 55 41.01 10.75 39.09
C PHE A 55 41.01 11.93 40.07
N ALA A 56 40.18 11.90 41.10
CA ALA A 56 40.20 12.92 42.15
C ALA A 56 41.55 12.96 42.87
N GLY A 57 42.07 11.80 43.31
CA GLY A 57 43.39 11.69 43.93
C GLY A 57 44.52 12.11 42.98
N LEU A 58 44.44 11.71 41.71
CA LEU A 58 45.39 12.10 40.67
C LEU A 58 45.40 13.62 40.46
N LEU A 59 44.22 14.26 40.39
CA LEU A 59 44.12 15.71 40.23
C LEU A 59 44.68 16.44 41.44
N VAL A 60 44.37 16.01 42.67
CA VAL A 60 44.95 16.59 43.89
C VAL A 60 46.47 16.50 43.86
N LEU A 61 47.03 15.35 43.49
CA LEU A 61 48.49 15.16 43.37
C LEU A 61 49.11 16.04 42.27
N LEU A 62 48.44 16.17 41.12
CA LEU A 62 48.95 17.01 40.03
C LEU A 62 48.92 18.50 40.40
N TRP A 63 47.88 18.94 41.10
CA TRP A 63 47.75 20.33 41.57
C TRP A 63 48.82 20.69 42.59
N THR A 64 49.31 19.74 43.39
CA THR A 64 50.44 19.99 44.32
C THR A 64 51.81 19.95 43.63
N LEU A 65 51.93 19.25 42.49
CA LEU A 65 53.21 19.06 41.80
C LEU A 65 53.47 20.13 40.71
N HIS A 66 52.55 20.31 39.77
CA HIS A 66 52.72 21.28 38.68
C HIS A 66 51.38 21.79 38.11
N PRO A 67 51.06 23.09 38.27
CA PRO A 67 49.73 23.62 37.93
C PRO A 67 49.38 23.51 36.44
N ALA A 68 50.35 23.67 35.53
CA ALA A 68 50.05 23.57 34.09
C ALA A 68 49.59 22.16 33.67
N VAL A 69 50.23 21.11 34.21
CA VAL A 69 49.86 19.72 33.91
C VAL A 69 48.52 19.38 34.58
N ALA A 70 48.29 19.90 35.79
CA ALA A 70 47.03 19.76 36.50
C ALA A 70 45.84 20.36 35.73
N ILE A 71 46.01 21.52 35.11
CA ILE A 71 44.97 22.16 34.29
C ILE A 71 44.63 21.27 33.09
N VAL A 72 45.63 20.81 32.34
CA VAL A 72 45.41 19.94 31.17
C VAL A 72 44.71 18.63 31.58
N ALA A 73 45.18 18.00 32.66
CA ALA A 73 44.56 16.78 33.19
C ALA A 73 43.11 17.03 33.66
N SER A 74 42.86 18.16 34.32
CA SER A 74 41.52 18.55 34.81
C SER A 74 40.54 18.76 33.66
N VAL A 75 40.97 19.37 32.55
CA VAL A 75 40.14 19.52 31.34
C VAL A 75 39.79 18.16 30.75
N LEU A 76 40.77 17.26 30.57
CA LEU A 76 40.53 15.92 30.03
C LEU A 76 39.58 15.10 30.92
N VAL A 77 39.82 15.09 32.22
CA VAL A 77 38.97 14.40 33.21
C VAL A 77 37.56 15.00 33.21
N GLY A 78 37.44 16.34 33.15
CA GLY A 78 36.17 17.04 33.06
C GLY A 78 35.38 16.66 31.81
N THR A 79 36.02 16.62 30.63
CA THR A 79 35.36 16.20 29.39
C THR A 79 34.88 14.74 29.44
N LEU A 80 35.66 13.84 30.04
CA LEU A 80 35.27 12.44 30.22
C LEU A 80 34.04 12.33 31.12
N PHE A 81 34.02 13.05 32.25
CA PHE A 81 32.86 13.04 33.15
C PHE A 81 31.62 13.66 32.52
N LEU A 82 31.77 14.74 31.75
CA LEU A 82 30.67 15.31 31.00
C LEU A 82 30.06 14.29 30.03
N PHE A 83 30.90 13.59 29.26
CA PHE A 83 30.44 12.54 28.35
C PHE A 83 29.71 11.39 29.08
N ILE A 84 30.22 10.96 30.24
CA ILE A 84 29.56 9.95 31.08
C ILE A 84 28.19 10.47 31.55
N ILE A 85 28.11 11.69 32.08
CA ILE A 85 26.86 12.27 32.58
C ILE A 85 25.82 12.35 31.44
N VAL A 86 26.22 12.86 30.26
CA VAL A 86 25.34 12.94 29.10
C VAL A 86 24.82 11.56 28.71
N THR A 87 25.70 10.56 28.56
CA THR A 87 25.28 9.21 28.15
C THR A 87 24.41 8.47 29.17
N VAL A 88 24.54 8.78 30.47
CA VAL A 88 23.70 8.19 31.53
C VAL A 88 22.34 8.88 31.64
N ILE A 89 22.27 10.20 31.43
CA ILE A 89 21.03 10.98 31.55
C ILE A 89 20.19 10.94 30.27
N LEU A 90 20.82 10.93 29.10
CA LEU A 90 20.14 10.99 27.79
C LEU A 90 19.03 9.93 27.59
N PRO A 91 19.21 8.64 27.98
CA PRO A 91 18.17 7.62 27.83
C PRO A 91 16.92 7.87 28.70
N ALA A 92 17.01 8.70 29.73
CA ALA A 92 15.82 9.08 30.50
C ALA A 92 14.88 9.91 29.62
N PHE A 93 15.41 10.94 28.97
CA PHE A 93 14.61 11.92 28.22
C PHE A 93 14.31 11.51 26.78
N VAL A 94 15.20 10.76 26.12
CA VAL A 94 15.04 10.36 24.71
C VAL A 94 14.71 8.86 24.62
N PRO A 95 13.51 8.46 24.15
CA PRO A 95 13.10 7.05 24.08
C PRO A 95 13.94 6.22 23.09
N ASP A 96 14.37 6.83 22.00
CA ASP A 96 15.12 6.19 20.90
C ASP A 96 16.62 6.04 21.17
N CYS A 97 17.09 6.44 22.36
CA CYS A 97 18.50 6.44 22.69
C CYS A 97 19.05 5.00 22.86
N THR A 98 20.13 4.69 22.14
CA THR A 98 20.81 3.38 22.18
C THR A 98 21.69 3.18 23.42
N TYR A 99 22.00 4.25 24.17
CA TYR A 99 22.89 4.19 25.35
C TYR A 99 22.22 3.63 26.62
N ARG A 100 21.39 2.59 26.50
CA ARG A 100 20.69 1.97 27.63
C ARG A 100 21.67 1.15 28.46
N SER A 101 21.98 1.63 29.67
CA SER A 101 22.85 0.97 30.64
C SER A 101 22.10 0.70 31.97
N PRO A 102 22.60 -0.21 32.84
CA PRO A 102 22.01 -0.40 34.16
C PRO A 102 22.11 0.85 35.05
N GLN A 103 23.12 1.70 34.85
CA GLN A 103 23.28 2.98 35.54
C GLN A 103 22.21 3.99 35.08
N ALA A 104 21.98 4.09 33.77
CA ALA A 104 20.92 4.91 33.21
C ALA A 104 19.54 4.45 33.69
N LEU A 105 19.34 3.14 33.91
CA LEU A 105 18.08 2.62 34.48
C LEU A 105 17.86 3.13 35.90
N GLY A 106 18.91 3.16 36.73
CA GLY A 106 18.84 3.72 38.07
C GLY A 106 18.42 5.19 38.06
N ILE A 107 19.04 6.01 37.19
CA ILE A 107 18.66 7.42 37.03
C ILE A 107 17.21 7.53 36.52
N PHE A 108 16.80 6.74 35.54
CA PHE A 108 15.44 6.74 35.01
C PHE A 108 14.39 6.42 36.08
N LEU A 109 14.64 5.42 36.94
CA LEU A 109 13.75 5.10 38.07
C LEU A 109 13.73 6.21 39.12
N MET A 110 14.87 6.85 39.37
CA MET A 110 14.96 8.02 40.26
C MET A 110 14.18 9.21 39.72
N VAL A 111 14.27 9.48 38.41
CA VAL A 111 13.51 10.53 37.71
C VAL A 111 12.01 10.22 37.77
N GLN A 112 11.60 8.96 37.54
CA GLN A 112 10.20 8.54 37.70
C GLN A 112 9.69 8.73 39.13
N ALA A 113 10.47 8.31 40.13
CA ALA A 113 10.11 8.46 41.53
C ALA A 113 9.99 9.94 41.89
N ALA A 114 11.01 10.74 41.56
CA ALA A 114 11.03 12.18 41.79
C ALA A 114 9.83 12.85 41.11
N GLY A 115 9.56 12.54 39.84
CA GLY A 115 8.40 13.05 39.11
C GLY A 115 7.08 12.72 39.79
N ARG A 116 6.88 11.48 40.26
CA ARG A 116 5.66 11.09 41.00
C ARG A 116 5.49 11.82 42.32
N PHE A 117 6.57 12.05 43.06
CA PHE A 117 6.53 12.79 44.32
C PHE A 117 6.32 14.29 44.08
N LEU A 118 6.90 14.83 43.01
CA LEU A 118 6.84 16.25 42.65
C LEU A 118 5.50 16.63 42.00
N ARG A 119 4.88 15.75 41.20
CA ARG A 119 3.62 16.00 40.47
C ARG A 119 2.48 16.55 41.34
N PRO A 120 2.13 15.98 42.52
CA PRO A 120 1.07 16.56 43.36
C PRO A 120 1.44 17.92 43.94
N GLY A 121 2.70 18.11 44.34
CA GLY A 121 3.19 19.39 44.87
C GLY A 121 3.19 20.49 43.82
N LEU A 122 3.66 20.19 42.60
CA LEU A 122 3.66 21.13 41.48
C LEU A 122 2.25 21.43 40.98
N ASN A 123 1.32 20.46 40.95
CA ASN A 123 -0.08 20.72 40.61
C ASN A 123 -0.74 21.67 41.63
N LEU A 124 -0.37 21.60 42.90
CA LEU A 124 -0.87 22.50 43.93
C LEU A 124 -0.26 23.90 43.79
N VAL A 125 1.03 24.01 43.45
CA VAL A 125 1.69 25.28 43.13
C VAL A 125 1.09 25.88 41.85
N ALA A 126 0.85 25.09 40.81
CA ALA A 126 0.19 25.48 39.57
C ALA A 126 -1.17 26.14 39.83
N GLN A 127 -2.01 25.48 40.64
CA GLN A 127 -3.32 26.01 41.04
C GLN A 127 -3.22 27.31 41.85
N LEU A 128 -2.14 27.52 42.60
CA LEU A 128 -1.91 28.75 43.38
C LEU A 128 -1.35 29.91 42.54
N PHE A 129 -0.72 29.61 41.41
CA PHE A 129 -0.09 30.59 40.52
C PHE A 129 -0.93 30.94 39.29
N ASP A 130 -2.03 30.24 39.04
CA ASP A 130 -3.02 30.54 38.01
C ASP A 130 -3.58 31.97 38.21
N GLY A 131 -2.95 32.95 37.54
CA GLY A 131 -3.31 34.37 37.62
C GLY A 131 -2.20 35.35 38.03
N ARG A 132 -0.94 34.93 38.25
CA ARG A 132 0.19 35.85 38.58
C ARG A 132 1.26 35.97 37.48
N GLY A 133 0.89 36.57 36.35
CA GLY A 133 1.83 37.21 35.39
C GLY A 133 2.45 36.33 34.30
N ASP A 134 2.67 36.93 33.11
CA ASP A 134 2.99 36.24 31.85
C ASP A 134 4.33 35.45 31.84
N TRP A 135 5.38 35.94 32.53
CA TRP A 135 6.68 35.26 32.57
C TRP A 135 6.69 34.01 33.47
N LEU A 136 5.87 34.01 34.53
CA LEU A 136 5.70 32.84 35.40
C LEU A 136 4.90 31.73 34.71
N ALA A 137 3.98 32.09 33.82
CA ALA A 137 3.21 31.14 33.01
C ALA A 137 4.12 30.34 32.05
N THR A 138 5.15 30.96 31.46
CA THR A 138 6.10 30.25 30.58
C THR A 138 6.96 29.24 31.33
N ILE A 139 7.43 29.62 32.53
CA ILE A 139 8.20 28.72 33.41
C ILE A 139 7.31 27.58 33.92
N HIS A 140 6.05 27.88 34.22
CA HIS A 140 5.03 26.92 34.63
C HIS A 140 4.74 25.89 33.53
N GLU A 141 4.52 26.31 32.28
CA GLU A 141 4.30 25.38 31.16
C GLU A 141 5.53 24.52 30.86
N ALA A 142 6.75 25.08 30.95
CA ALA A 142 7.97 24.32 30.76
C ALA A 142 8.21 23.26 31.87
N LEU A 143 7.95 23.63 33.13
CA LEU A 143 8.03 22.71 34.28
C LEU A 143 6.95 21.63 34.21
N LEU A 144 5.72 22.00 33.86
CA LEU A 144 4.65 21.05 33.64
C LEU A 144 4.95 20.14 32.45
N GLY A 145 5.57 20.60 31.36
CA GLY A 145 5.94 19.73 30.24
C GLY A 145 6.90 18.60 30.63
N VAL A 146 7.89 18.88 31.48
CA VAL A 146 8.86 17.88 31.98
C VAL A 146 8.24 16.96 33.04
N VAL A 147 7.38 17.50 33.91
CA VAL A 147 6.76 16.76 35.03
C VAL A 147 5.51 15.99 34.62
N CYS A 148 4.76 16.47 33.63
CA CYS A 148 3.57 15.86 33.05
C CYS A 148 3.87 14.97 31.84
N SER A 149 5.13 14.88 31.38
CA SER A 149 5.56 13.76 30.56
C SER A 149 5.11 12.48 31.26
N ASP A 150 4.35 11.62 30.56
CA ASP A 150 3.91 10.36 31.13
C ASP A 150 5.10 9.40 31.17
N TRP A 151 5.94 9.56 32.20
CA TRP A 151 7.08 8.69 32.49
C TRP A 151 6.67 7.22 32.78
N GLY A 152 5.37 6.93 32.76
CA GLY A 152 4.79 5.61 32.91
C GLY A 152 5.14 4.95 34.25
N SER A 153 4.84 3.66 34.34
CA SER A 153 5.32 2.83 35.45
C SER A 153 6.11 1.65 34.93
N PHE A 154 7.36 1.92 34.58
CA PHE A 154 8.25 0.93 34.02
C PHE A 154 9.21 0.41 35.09
N ARG A 155 9.24 -0.92 35.29
CA ARG A 155 10.21 -1.58 36.20
C ARG A 155 11.58 -1.83 35.56
N GLY A 156 11.70 -1.61 34.26
CA GLY A 156 12.89 -1.90 33.48
C GLY A 156 12.74 -1.42 32.04
N TRP A 157 13.86 -1.41 31.30
CA TRP A 157 13.89 -1.01 29.89
C TRP A 157 12.91 -1.81 29.02
N ALA A 158 12.81 -3.12 29.24
CA ALA A 158 11.91 -3.99 28.48
C ALA A 158 10.42 -3.60 28.58
N GLY A 159 10.00 -3.03 29.71
CA GLY A 159 8.62 -2.54 29.87
C GLY A 159 8.34 -1.30 29.04
N ARG A 160 9.29 -0.35 29.03
CA ARG A 160 9.21 0.87 28.21
C ARG A 160 9.26 0.53 26.73
N GLU A 161 10.24 -0.30 26.36
CA GLU A 161 10.45 -0.73 24.98
C GLU A 161 9.21 -1.38 24.37
N ARG A 162 8.51 -2.27 25.09
CA ARG A 162 7.27 -2.89 24.59
C ARG A 162 6.19 -1.88 24.23
N VAL A 163 6.07 -0.82 25.02
CA VAL A 163 5.07 0.24 24.79
C VAL A 163 5.45 1.03 23.54
N GLU A 164 6.72 1.44 23.42
CA GLU A 164 7.22 2.16 22.24
C GLU A 164 7.11 1.30 20.97
N THR A 165 7.45 0.01 21.04
CA THR A 165 7.33 -0.91 19.90
C THR A 165 5.88 -1.15 19.50
N ALA A 166 4.94 -1.13 20.45
CA ALA A 166 3.52 -1.27 20.14
C ALA A 166 2.97 -0.04 19.41
N PHE A 167 3.45 1.17 19.75
CA PHE A 167 3.08 2.38 19.01
C PHE A 167 3.65 2.43 17.59
N ALA A 168 4.85 1.85 17.40
CA ALA A 168 5.55 1.86 16.12
C ALA A 168 5.43 0.54 15.32
N GLU A 169 4.58 -0.40 15.73
CA GLU A 169 4.53 -1.79 15.23
C GLU A 169 4.57 -1.87 13.69
N ASN A 170 3.61 -1.22 13.02
CA ASN A 170 3.53 -1.23 11.56
C ASN A 170 4.79 -0.66 10.88
N THR A 171 5.33 0.44 11.42
CA THR A 171 6.52 1.09 10.84
C THR A 171 7.79 0.27 11.07
N LEU A 172 7.86 -0.46 12.18
CA LEU A 172 8.96 -1.36 12.49
C LEU A 172 8.93 -2.56 11.55
N ASP A 173 7.76 -3.19 11.38
CA ASP A 173 7.58 -4.33 10.47
C ASP A 173 7.94 -3.95 9.03
N GLU A 174 7.48 -2.79 8.55
CA GLU A 174 7.87 -2.25 7.23
C GLU A 174 9.40 -2.12 7.09
N ASN A 175 10.07 -1.57 8.10
CA ASN A 175 11.51 -1.35 8.05
C ASN A 175 12.30 -2.65 8.15
N ILE A 176 11.82 -3.62 8.95
CA ILE A 176 12.40 -4.96 9.05
C ILE A 176 12.31 -5.65 7.70
N LEU A 177 11.14 -5.66 7.07
CA LEU A 177 10.94 -6.28 5.75
C LEU A 177 11.81 -5.62 4.67
N LYS A 178 11.88 -4.28 4.65
CA LYS A 178 12.75 -3.55 3.73
C LYS A 178 14.21 -3.96 3.89
N VAL A 179 14.73 -3.94 5.12
CA VAL A 179 16.15 -4.22 5.38
C VAL A 179 16.45 -5.69 5.08
N ALA A 180 15.59 -6.61 5.49
CA ALA A 180 15.76 -8.03 5.21
C ALA A 180 15.74 -8.32 3.70
N ASP A 181 14.82 -7.70 2.95
CA ASP A 181 14.77 -7.84 1.49
C ASP A 181 16.00 -7.23 0.80
N ALA A 182 16.47 -6.08 1.26
CA ALA A 182 17.68 -5.45 0.71
C ALA A 182 18.95 -6.26 0.95
N VAL A 183 19.01 -7.03 2.05
CA VAL A 183 20.15 -7.90 2.38
C VAL A 183 20.07 -9.22 1.60
N LEU A 184 18.89 -9.82 1.51
CA LEU A 184 18.73 -11.14 0.89
C LEU A 184 18.59 -11.05 -0.63
N LEU A 185 17.88 -10.06 -1.15
CA LEU A 185 17.52 -9.87 -2.58
C LEU A 185 17.03 -11.16 -3.26
N ASP A 186 16.48 -12.10 -2.49
CA ASP A 186 16.03 -13.41 -2.96
C ASP A 186 14.52 -13.39 -3.20
N ASN A 187 14.11 -14.11 -4.25
CA ASN A 187 12.72 -14.30 -4.59
C ASN A 187 12.03 -15.30 -3.66
N ARG A 188 12.76 -16.26 -3.06
CA ARG A 188 12.20 -17.16 -2.05
C ARG A 188 11.82 -16.41 -0.78
N PHE A 189 12.70 -15.52 -0.31
CA PHE A 189 12.42 -14.67 0.85
C PHE A 189 11.20 -13.77 0.63
N LEU A 190 11.07 -13.21 -0.57
CA LEU A 190 9.91 -12.40 -0.94
C LEU A 190 8.62 -13.23 -0.86
N GLU A 191 8.64 -14.48 -1.30
CA GLU A 191 7.48 -15.35 -1.32
C GLU A 191 7.11 -15.91 0.06
N GLU A 192 8.09 -16.39 0.82
CA GLU A 192 7.87 -17.11 2.08
C GLU A 192 7.73 -16.17 3.29
N CYS A 193 8.32 -14.97 3.24
CA CYS A 193 8.33 -14.03 4.36
C CYS A 193 7.61 -12.73 4.05
N VAL A 194 7.99 -12.04 2.97
CA VAL A 194 7.45 -10.70 2.68
C VAL A 194 5.95 -10.76 2.37
N ARG A 195 5.52 -11.68 1.48
CA ARG A 195 4.10 -11.78 1.08
C ARG A 195 3.16 -12.06 2.27
N PRO A 196 3.41 -13.05 3.15
CA PRO A 196 2.56 -13.26 4.33
C PRO A 196 2.51 -12.04 5.26
N CYS A 197 3.64 -11.38 5.51
CA CYS A 197 3.69 -10.20 6.39
C CYS A 197 2.97 -8.99 5.79
N VAL A 198 3.05 -8.79 4.47
CA VAL A 198 2.33 -7.69 3.81
C VAL A 198 0.82 -7.87 3.91
N LYS A 199 0.32 -9.11 3.94
CA LYS A 199 -1.12 -9.38 4.12
C LYS A 199 -1.62 -9.02 5.52
N THR A 200 -0.77 -9.12 6.55
CA THR A 200 -1.13 -8.77 7.93
C THR A 200 -1.03 -7.27 8.22
N LEU A 201 -0.26 -6.52 7.42
CA LEU A 201 -0.14 -5.07 7.56
C LEU A 201 -1.44 -4.33 7.22
N PRO A 202 -1.66 -3.12 7.78
CA PRO A 202 -2.71 -2.22 7.31
C PRO A 202 -2.40 -1.75 5.87
N SER A 203 -3.43 -1.39 5.11
CA SER A 203 -3.32 -1.05 3.68
C SER A 203 -2.28 0.05 3.39
N TRP A 204 -2.25 1.10 4.22
CA TRP A 204 -1.21 2.13 4.13
C TRP A 204 0.20 1.57 4.32
N GLY A 205 0.40 0.72 5.33
CA GLY A 205 1.70 0.13 5.63
C GLY A 205 2.15 -0.87 4.55
N ALA A 206 1.20 -1.59 3.95
CA ALA A 206 1.46 -2.46 2.80
C ALA A 206 1.96 -1.67 1.58
N ILE A 207 1.35 -0.52 1.28
CA ILE A 207 1.80 0.38 0.20
C ILE A 207 3.21 0.92 0.49
N GLN A 208 3.45 1.39 1.71
CA GLN A 208 4.76 1.92 2.10
C GLN A 208 5.85 0.86 2.04
N CYS A 209 5.55 -0.36 2.54
CA CYS A 209 6.43 -1.52 2.43
C CYS A 209 6.78 -1.81 0.97
N TYR A 210 5.76 -1.91 0.11
CA TYR A 210 5.94 -2.15 -1.32
C TYR A 210 6.83 -1.08 -1.98
N ARG A 211 6.55 0.22 -1.75
CA ARG A 211 7.34 1.33 -2.32
C ARG A 211 8.80 1.30 -1.86
N LYS A 212 9.06 0.99 -0.58
CA LYS A 212 10.42 0.88 -0.02
C LYS A 212 11.18 -0.30 -0.63
N ILE A 213 10.54 -1.48 -0.71
CA ILE A 213 11.11 -2.69 -1.34
C ILE A 213 11.40 -2.42 -2.82
N ARG A 214 10.45 -1.82 -3.53
CA ARG A 214 10.58 -1.41 -4.93
C ARG A 214 11.82 -0.56 -5.17
N ALA A 215 11.95 0.53 -4.41
CA ALA A 215 13.05 1.47 -4.56
C ALA A 215 14.41 0.78 -4.30
N SER A 216 14.48 -0.07 -3.26
CA SER A 216 15.65 -0.86 -2.95
C SER A 216 16.03 -1.81 -4.08
N ARG A 217 15.05 -2.58 -4.59
CA ARG A 217 15.30 -3.55 -5.65
C ARG A 217 15.62 -2.90 -6.99
N ILE A 218 15.01 -1.77 -7.35
CA ILE A 218 15.39 -1.01 -8.55
C ILE A 218 16.84 -0.51 -8.42
N LEU A 219 17.25 -0.06 -7.23
CA LEU A 219 18.62 0.39 -7.00
C LEU A 219 19.64 -0.76 -7.14
N HIS A 220 19.32 -1.95 -6.61
CA HIS A 220 20.24 -3.09 -6.61
C HIS A 220 20.19 -3.96 -7.88
N LEU A 221 19.02 -4.07 -8.52
CA LEU A 221 18.76 -4.93 -9.70
C LEU A 221 18.51 -4.12 -10.98
N GLY A 222 18.73 -2.79 -10.96
CA GLY A 222 18.43 -1.85 -12.04
C GLY A 222 18.83 -2.25 -13.47
N PRO A 223 19.99 -2.89 -13.71
CA PRO A 223 20.37 -3.36 -15.04
C PRO A 223 19.45 -4.46 -15.62
N LEU A 224 18.79 -5.25 -14.76
CA LEU A 224 17.82 -6.27 -15.17
C LEU A 224 16.45 -5.64 -15.47
N TRP A 225 16.09 -4.59 -14.72
CA TRP A 225 14.85 -3.83 -14.94
C TRP A 225 14.79 -3.17 -16.31
N GLY A 226 15.91 -2.59 -16.77
CA GLY A 226 15.96 -1.92 -18.07
C GLY A 226 15.76 -2.83 -19.29
N ARG A 227 15.92 -4.16 -19.15
CA ARG A 227 15.86 -5.10 -20.28
C ARG A 227 14.51 -5.81 -20.45
N TYR A 228 13.84 -6.14 -19.35
CA TYR A 228 12.54 -6.84 -19.36
C TYR A 228 11.40 -5.98 -18.81
N GLY A 229 11.72 -4.76 -18.40
CA GLY A 229 10.90 -3.97 -17.52
C GLY A 229 10.78 -4.58 -16.11
N SER A 230 10.78 -5.91 -15.93
CA SER A 230 10.28 -6.62 -14.75
C SER A 230 11.32 -6.88 -13.66
N LEU A 231 10.85 -6.88 -12.41
CA LEU A 231 11.58 -7.36 -11.22
C LEU A 231 11.42 -8.87 -11.00
N GLY A 232 10.69 -9.55 -11.89
CA GLY A 232 10.33 -10.97 -11.86
C GLY A 232 8.87 -11.21 -11.46
N HIS A 233 8.31 -12.31 -11.95
CA HIS A 233 6.92 -12.75 -11.70
C HIS A 233 6.51 -12.69 -10.21
N ARG A 234 7.38 -13.11 -9.28
CA ARG A 234 7.04 -13.10 -7.84
C ARG A 234 6.86 -11.70 -7.26
N TYR A 235 7.56 -10.72 -7.82
CA TYR A 235 7.42 -9.32 -7.42
C TYR A 235 6.09 -8.73 -7.93
N GLU A 236 5.65 -9.13 -9.12
CA GLU A 236 4.34 -8.74 -9.67
C GLU A 236 3.21 -9.32 -8.82
N VAL A 237 3.34 -10.57 -8.36
CA VAL A 237 2.40 -11.17 -7.43
C VAL A 237 2.34 -10.40 -6.10
N LEU A 238 3.46 -9.84 -5.62
CA LEU A 238 3.46 -8.95 -4.45
C LEU A 238 2.72 -7.64 -4.73
N ALA A 239 2.89 -7.04 -5.92
CA ALA A 239 2.14 -5.84 -6.31
C ALA A 239 0.62 -6.11 -6.38
N LEU A 240 0.22 -7.29 -6.88
CA LEU A 240 -1.17 -7.73 -6.88
C LEU A 240 -1.69 -7.95 -5.45
N ASP A 241 -0.93 -8.64 -4.59
CA ASP A 241 -1.32 -8.87 -3.18
C ASP A 241 -1.56 -7.52 -2.44
N VAL A 242 -0.72 -6.51 -2.68
CA VAL A 242 -0.88 -5.16 -2.09
C VAL A 242 -2.10 -4.44 -2.65
N THR A 243 -2.32 -4.52 -3.96
CA THR A 243 -3.44 -3.86 -4.64
C THR A 243 -4.77 -4.47 -4.21
N GLU A 244 -4.89 -5.79 -4.17
CA GLU A 244 -6.08 -6.50 -3.67
C GLU A 244 -6.38 -6.11 -2.22
N ARG A 245 -5.37 -6.08 -1.36
CA ARG A 245 -5.52 -5.70 0.05
C ARG A 245 -6.08 -4.28 0.20
N CYS A 246 -5.63 -3.35 -0.63
CA CYS A 246 -6.11 -1.97 -0.65
C CYS A 246 -7.55 -1.87 -1.18
N LEU A 247 -7.92 -2.71 -2.14
CA LEU A 247 -9.28 -2.75 -2.70
C LEU A 247 -10.31 -3.40 -1.75
N ASP A 248 -9.86 -4.32 -0.90
CA ASP A 248 -10.70 -4.96 0.12
C ASP A 248 -10.92 -4.07 1.35
N ASP A 249 -10.07 -3.07 1.55
CA ASP A 249 -10.18 -2.16 2.69
C ASP A 249 -11.24 -1.07 2.44
N THR A 250 -12.18 -0.92 3.36
CA THR A 250 -13.36 -0.06 3.21
C THR A 250 -13.08 1.42 3.48
N VAL A 251 -11.89 1.75 4.00
CA VAL A 251 -11.47 3.12 4.35
C VAL A 251 -10.88 3.82 3.11
N ARG A 252 -11.78 4.23 2.20
CA ARG A 252 -11.51 4.66 0.81
C ARG A 252 -10.82 6.03 0.59
N LEU A 253 -10.45 6.80 1.62
CA LEU A 253 -10.20 8.25 1.42
C LEU A 253 -8.74 8.70 1.26
N TYR A 254 -7.74 7.87 1.59
CA TYR A 254 -6.31 8.27 1.47
C TYR A 254 -5.46 7.37 0.57
N ALA A 255 -5.94 6.16 0.22
CA ALA A 255 -5.13 5.18 -0.50
C ALA A 255 -5.16 5.33 -2.04
N LEU A 256 -6.15 6.02 -2.62
CA LEU A 256 -6.32 6.08 -4.07
C LEU A 256 -5.13 6.74 -4.78
N ASP A 257 -4.66 7.89 -4.28
CA ASP A 257 -3.51 8.59 -4.90
C ASP A 257 -2.21 7.81 -4.77
N ASP A 258 -2.03 7.09 -3.66
CA ASP A 258 -0.87 6.24 -3.43
C ASP A 258 -0.93 4.89 -4.16
N LEU A 259 -2.11 4.47 -4.59
CA LEU A 259 -2.33 3.27 -5.41
C LEU A 259 -2.00 3.51 -6.89
N ARG A 260 -2.20 4.74 -7.38
CA ARG A 260 -1.91 5.19 -8.75
C ARG A 260 -0.56 4.69 -9.32
N PRO A 261 0.60 4.85 -8.64
CA PRO A 261 1.88 4.38 -9.17
C PRO A 261 1.97 2.85 -9.28
N ILE A 262 1.33 2.10 -8.36
CA ILE A 262 1.33 0.64 -8.37
C ILE A 262 0.49 0.14 -9.55
N VAL A 263 -0.69 0.72 -9.73
CA VAL A 263 -1.60 0.39 -10.85
C VAL A 263 -0.95 0.73 -12.18
N LYS A 264 -0.31 1.90 -12.31
CA LYS A 264 0.43 2.26 -13.53
C LYS A 264 1.51 1.23 -13.87
N GLU A 265 2.20 0.69 -12.87
CA GLU A 265 3.20 -0.36 -13.09
C GLU A 265 2.58 -1.69 -13.50
N LEU A 266 1.47 -2.11 -12.88
CA LEU A 266 0.72 -3.29 -13.29
C LEU A 266 0.20 -3.15 -14.72
N LEU A 267 -0.33 -1.97 -15.09
CA LEU A 267 -0.80 -1.67 -16.43
C LEU A 267 0.34 -1.64 -17.47
N LEU A 268 1.52 -1.09 -17.10
CA LEU A 268 2.72 -1.18 -17.94
C LEU A 268 3.21 -2.64 -18.09
N ARG A 269 2.96 -3.50 -17.12
CA ARG A 269 3.30 -4.93 -17.18
C ARG A 269 2.40 -5.72 -18.09
N LEU A 270 1.11 -5.39 -18.15
CA LEU A 270 0.17 -5.98 -19.11
C LEU A 270 0.60 -5.79 -20.58
N GLN A 271 1.56 -4.90 -20.86
CA GLN A 271 2.15 -4.76 -22.20
C GLN A 271 3.11 -5.91 -22.56
N TYR A 272 3.48 -6.77 -21.60
CA TYR A 272 4.39 -7.91 -21.76
C TYR A 272 3.69 -9.22 -21.39
N PRO A 273 4.06 -10.37 -22.01
CA PRO A 273 3.42 -11.65 -21.72
C PRO A 273 3.64 -12.07 -20.26
N LEU A 274 2.53 -12.34 -19.57
CA LEU A 274 2.48 -12.78 -18.17
C LEU A 274 2.17 -14.29 -18.11
N PRO A 275 2.61 -15.00 -17.06
CA PRO A 275 2.13 -16.35 -16.75
C PRO A 275 0.60 -16.37 -16.58
N GLU A 276 -0.07 -17.45 -17.01
CA GLU A 276 -1.54 -17.56 -17.03
C GLU A 276 -2.17 -17.25 -15.66
N ASP A 277 -1.60 -17.77 -14.58
CA ASP A 277 -2.07 -17.59 -13.19
C ASP A 277 -2.02 -16.12 -12.73
N VAL A 278 -1.01 -15.37 -13.17
CA VAL A 278 -0.88 -13.94 -12.84
C VAL A 278 -1.72 -13.09 -13.76
N SER A 279 -1.87 -13.49 -15.02
CA SER A 279 -2.69 -12.78 -15.99
C SER A 279 -4.16 -12.72 -15.56
N GLU A 280 -4.71 -13.84 -15.10
CA GLU A 280 -6.08 -13.98 -14.58
C GLU A 280 -6.28 -13.09 -13.35
N ARG A 281 -5.33 -13.15 -12.42
CA ARG A 281 -5.37 -12.36 -11.18
C ARG A 281 -5.20 -10.87 -11.44
N CYS A 282 -4.29 -10.49 -12.34
CA CYS A 282 -4.08 -9.11 -12.75
C CYS A 282 -5.34 -8.54 -13.42
N GLY A 283 -5.98 -9.30 -14.31
CA GLY A 283 -7.22 -8.89 -14.96
C GLY A 283 -8.33 -8.58 -13.97
N ARG A 284 -8.58 -9.46 -13.00
CA ARG A 284 -9.55 -9.22 -11.92
C ARG A 284 -9.23 -7.98 -11.09
N VAL A 285 -7.96 -7.80 -10.71
CA VAL A 285 -7.53 -6.65 -9.90
C VAL A 285 -7.72 -5.34 -10.66
N VAL A 286 -7.30 -5.31 -11.93
CA VAL A 286 -7.45 -4.12 -12.78
C VAL A 286 -8.92 -3.80 -13.00
N ALA A 287 -9.78 -4.79 -13.25
CA ALA A 287 -11.23 -4.56 -13.36
C ALA A 287 -11.82 -3.94 -12.09
N ARG A 288 -11.41 -4.41 -10.90
CA ARG A 288 -11.82 -3.82 -9.61
C ARG A 288 -11.28 -2.40 -9.40
N VAL A 289 -10.08 -2.09 -9.86
CA VAL A 289 -9.51 -0.72 -9.81
C VAL A 289 -10.25 0.21 -10.76
N VAL A 290 -10.49 -0.23 -12.00
CA VAL A 290 -11.27 0.52 -13.00
C VAL A 290 -12.69 0.77 -12.49
N ALA A 291 -13.23 -0.15 -11.68
CA ALA A 291 -14.53 0.02 -11.03
C ALA A 291 -14.62 1.13 -9.99
N LEU A 292 -13.48 1.63 -9.50
CA LEU A 292 -13.46 2.80 -8.62
C LEU A 292 -13.73 4.11 -9.39
N GLY A 293 -13.64 4.10 -10.73
CA GLY A 293 -13.86 5.27 -11.57
C GLY A 293 -12.70 6.29 -11.54
N GLY A 294 -12.94 7.48 -12.10
CA GLY A 294 -11.96 8.59 -12.17
C GLY A 294 -10.80 8.34 -13.14
N ASP A 295 -9.63 8.94 -12.85
CA ASP A 295 -8.40 8.87 -13.67
C ASP A 295 -7.93 7.43 -13.98
N PHE A 296 -8.33 6.44 -13.18
CA PHE A 296 -7.96 5.04 -13.40
C PHE A 296 -8.52 4.46 -14.70
N VAL A 297 -9.66 4.98 -15.15
CA VAL A 297 -10.30 4.61 -16.42
C VAL A 297 -9.45 5.05 -17.60
N GLU A 298 -9.03 6.31 -17.58
CA GLU A 298 -8.15 6.88 -18.60
C GLU A 298 -6.79 6.17 -18.59
N LEU A 299 -6.23 5.91 -17.41
CA LEU A 299 -4.96 5.20 -17.27
C LEU A 299 -5.02 3.77 -17.84
N ALA A 300 -6.10 3.03 -17.58
CA ALA A 300 -6.28 1.68 -18.10
C ALA A 300 -6.51 1.67 -19.63
N THR A 301 -7.36 2.57 -20.13
CA THR A 301 -7.62 2.69 -21.57
C THR A 301 -6.38 3.16 -22.34
N ASP A 302 -5.59 4.09 -21.81
CA ASP A 302 -4.32 4.51 -22.39
C ASP A 302 -3.30 3.39 -22.40
N ALA A 303 -3.20 2.60 -21.32
CA ALA A 303 -2.28 1.47 -21.27
C ALA A 303 -2.62 0.36 -22.27
N LEU A 304 -3.92 0.08 -22.46
CA LEU A 304 -4.41 -0.87 -23.46
C LEU A 304 -4.20 -0.35 -24.89
N ARG A 305 -4.37 0.96 -25.12
CA ARG A 305 -4.08 1.63 -26.41
C ARG A 305 -2.59 1.71 -26.71
N SER A 306 -1.76 1.97 -25.70
CA SER A 306 -0.31 2.17 -25.81
C SER A 306 0.47 0.87 -25.96
N ARG A 307 -0.21 -0.27 -26.15
CA ARG A 307 0.39 -1.50 -26.65
C ARG A 307 0.86 -1.28 -28.09
N ALA A 308 1.80 -0.36 -28.26
CA ALA A 308 2.69 -0.31 -29.41
C ALA A 308 3.23 -1.73 -29.53
N CYS A 309 2.80 -2.41 -30.59
CA CYS A 309 3.07 -3.81 -30.86
C CYS A 309 2.16 -4.80 -30.08
N LEU A 310 0.91 -4.98 -30.54
CA LEU A 310 0.47 -6.33 -30.95
C LEU A 310 1.50 -6.84 -31.98
N ALA A 311 2.66 -7.26 -31.47
CA ALA A 311 3.85 -7.56 -32.24
C ALA A 311 3.66 -8.89 -32.97
N ASP A 312 3.73 -8.83 -34.30
CA ASP A 312 3.93 -9.91 -35.28
C ASP A 312 3.02 -11.16 -35.30
N GLU A 313 2.28 -11.50 -34.24
CA GLU A 313 1.41 -12.69 -34.27
C GLU A 313 0.02 -12.46 -33.66
N CYS A 314 -1.00 -12.97 -34.35
CA CYS A 314 -2.44 -12.82 -34.12
C CYS A 314 -2.97 -13.44 -32.81
N TYR A 315 -2.54 -12.98 -31.63
CA TYR A 315 -3.05 -13.48 -30.36
C TYR A 315 -3.51 -12.35 -29.43
N LEU A 316 -4.80 -12.34 -29.09
CA LEU A 316 -5.31 -11.58 -27.95
C LEU A 316 -4.78 -12.26 -26.68
N ASP A 317 -4.00 -11.52 -25.89
CA ASP A 317 -3.41 -12.05 -24.66
C ASP A 317 -4.52 -12.37 -23.64
N VAL A 318 -4.37 -13.50 -22.94
CA VAL A 318 -5.32 -14.01 -21.92
C VAL A 318 -5.61 -12.94 -20.88
N SER A 319 -4.60 -12.14 -20.53
CA SER A 319 -4.72 -11.01 -19.61
C SER A 319 -5.78 -9.98 -20.03
N VAL A 320 -5.92 -9.69 -21.33
CA VAL A 320 -6.88 -8.73 -21.86
C VAL A 320 -8.28 -9.32 -21.86
N CYS A 321 -8.42 -10.60 -22.20
CA CYS A 321 -9.70 -11.32 -22.12
C CYS A 321 -10.24 -11.33 -20.68
N GLU A 322 -9.36 -11.62 -19.72
CA GLU A 322 -9.69 -11.67 -18.28
C GLU A 322 -10.11 -10.29 -17.74
N VAL A 323 -9.50 -9.19 -18.22
CA VAL A 323 -9.95 -7.83 -17.88
C VAL A 323 -11.38 -7.59 -18.42
N VAL A 324 -11.64 -7.96 -19.68
CA VAL A 324 -12.95 -7.79 -20.32
C VAL A 324 -14.02 -8.61 -19.61
N GLU A 325 -13.75 -9.88 -19.32
CA GLU A 325 -14.65 -10.78 -18.59
C GLU A 325 -14.90 -10.32 -17.15
N ALA A 326 -13.86 -9.87 -16.45
CA ALA A 326 -13.99 -9.35 -15.10
C ALA A 326 -14.80 -8.04 -15.08
N LEU A 327 -14.67 -7.17 -16.09
CA LEU A 327 -15.50 -5.98 -16.25
C LEU A 327 -16.96 -6.35 -16.54
N GLU A 328 -17.21 -7.27 -17.46
CA GLU A 328 -18.56 -7.76 -17.77
C GLU A 328 -19.26 -8.33 -16.53
N LYS A 329 -18.55 -9.18 -15.78
CA LYS A 329 -19.04 -9.73 -14.53
C LYS A 329 -19.34 -8.65 -13.50
N SER A 330 -18.46 -7.66 -13.38
CA SER A 330 -18.65 -6.54 -12.44
C SER A 330 -19.83 -5.63 -12.83
N VAL A 331 -20.12 -5.47 -14.13
CA VAL A 331 -21.32 -4.78 -14.63
C VAL A 331 -22.58 -5.59 -14.32
N SER A 332 -22.51 -6.92 -14.43
CA SER A 332 -23.66 -7.82 -14.22
C SER A 332 -24.03 -7.99 -12.74
N ASP A 333 -23.03 -8.09 -11.86
CA ASP A 333 -23.18 -8.39 -10.44
C ASP A 333 -23.17 -7.14 -9.53
N GLY A 334 -22.80 -5.97 -10.06
CA GLY A 334 -22.61 -4.74 -9.27
C GLY A 334 -23.91 -4.02 -8.84
N PRO A 335 -23.89 -3.19 -7.77
CA PRO A 335 -25.03 -2.38 -7.36
C PRO A 335 -25.37 -1.29 -8.40
N LEU A 336 -26.66 -1.01 -8.59
CA LEU A 336 -27.21 -0.09 -9.61
C LEU A 336 -26.51 1.28 -9.69
N GLU A 337 -26.13 1.87 -8.56
CA GLU A 337 -25.44 3.17 -8.49
C GLU A 337 -24.09 3.19 -9.23
N HIS A 338 -23.41 2.06 -9.34
CA HIS A 338 -22.09 1.95 -9.99
C HIS A 338 -22.17 1.31 -11.39
N GLN A 339 -23.33 0.77 -11.78
CA GLN A 339 -23.49 0.08 -13.08
C GLN A 339 -23.32 1.01 -14.27
N ALA A 340 -23.75 2.28 -14.18
CA ALA A 340 -23.58 3.25 -15.26
C ALA A 340 -22.08 3.53 -15.55
N THR A 341 -21.32 3.88 -14.51
CA THR A 341 -19.87 4.12 -14.61
C THR A 341 -19.13 2.87 -15.11
N MET A 342 -19.52 1.69 -14.62
CA MET A 342 -18.95 0.40 -15.03
C MET A 342 -19.25 0.04 -16.48
N THR A 343 -20.44 0.39 -16.96
CA THR A 343 -20.82 0.17 -18.35
C THR A 343 -20.04 1.12 -19.26
N CYS A 344 -19.80 2.37 -18.85
CA CYS A 344 -18.96 3.31 -19.58
C CYS A 344 -17.51 2.85 -19.71
N THR A 345 -16.92 2.32 -18.64
CA THR A 345 -15.55 1.78 -18.65
C THR A 345 -15.46 0.54 -19.52
N TYR A 346 -16.39 -0.41 -19.36
CA TYR A 346 -16.47 -1.60 -20.18
C TYR A 346 -16.59 -1.25 -21.68
N ALA A 347 -17.44 -0.29 -22.01
CA ALA A 347 -17.60 0.26 -23.36
C ALA A 347 -16.31 0.86 -23.94
N ASN A 348 -15.62 1.70 -23.17
CA ASN A 348 -14.38 2.35 -23.61
C ASN A 348 -13.23 1.34 -23.82
N VAL A 349 -13.14 0.34 -22.95
CA VAL A 349 -12.15 -0.75 -23.08
C VAL A 349 -12.45 -1.57 -24.34
N LEU A 350 -13.69 -2.02 -24.55
CA LEU A 350 -14.08 -2.75 -25.75
C LEU A 350 -13.85 -1.94 -27.03
N ALA A 351 -14.18 -0.65 -27.02
CA ALA A 351 -13.93 0.24 -28.15
C ALA A 351 -12.44 0.31 -28.50
N SER A 352 -11.56 0.40 -27.48
CA SER A 352 -10.11 0.42 -27.69
C SER A 352 -9.57 -0.90 -28.27
N ILE A 353 -10.18 -2.04 -27.93
CA ILE A 353 -9.82 -3.35 -28.47
C ILE A 353 -10.32 -3.51 -29.91
N ALA A 354 -11.56 -3.10 -30.19
CA ALA A 354 -12.22 -3.26 -31.47
C ALA A 354 -11.64 -2.35 -32.57
N LEU A 355 -11.14 -1.15 -32.23
CA LEU A 355 -10.51 -0.22 -33.17
C LEU A 355 -9.13 -0.70 -33.68
N HIS A 356 -8.63 -1.85 -33.23
CA HIS A 356 -7.36 -2.39 -33.68
C HIS A 356 -7.51 -3.19 -35.00
N PRO A 357 -6.83 -2.82 -36.10
CA PRO A 357 -7.10 -3.31 -37.46
C PRO A 357 -6.85 -4.81 -37.70
N HIS A 358 -6.20 -5.50 -36.77
CA HIS A 358 -5.92 -6.95 -36.83
C HIS A 358 -6.86 -7.80 -35.96
N MET A 359 -7.59 -7.19 -35.03
CA MET A 359 -8.51 -7.90 -34.12
C MET A 359 -9.84 -8.29 -34.80
N LEU A 360 -10.18 -7.57 -35.87
CA LEU A 360 -11.42 -7.75 -36.63
C LEU A 360 -11.34 -8.86 -37.70
N ARG A 361 -10.13 -9.34 -38.01
CA ARG A 361 -9.87 -10.39 -39.02
C ARG A 361 -9.30 -11.65 -38.34
N GLY A 362 -10.16 -12.55 -37.87
CA GLY A 362 -9.73 -13.85 -37.33
C GLY A 362 -10.71 -14.52 -36.37
N GLN A 363 -10.27 -15.58 -35.68
CA GLN A 363 -11.04 -16.35 -34.69
C GLN A 363 -11.59 -15.51 -33.50
N TYR A 364 -10.99 -14.36 -33.22
CA TYR A 364 -11.38 -13.48 -32.12
C TYR A 364 -12.51 -12.48 -32.48
N GLY A 365 -12.93 -12.43 -33.74
CA GLY A 365 -14.08 -11.62 -34.15
C GLY A 365 -15.35 -12.02 -33.39
N ASP A 366 -15.60 -13.31 -33.21
CA ASP A 366 -16.77 -13.81 -32.48
C ASP A 366 -16.70 -13.53 -30.98
N TYR A 367 -15.48 -13.50 -30.40
CA TYR A 367 -15.24 -13.09 -29.02
C TYR A 367 -15.62 -11.62 -28.80
N VAL A 368 -15.09 -10.71 -29.63
CA VAL A 368 -15.41 -9.27 -29.57
C VAL A 368 -16.91 -9.06 -29.82
N LYS A 369 -17.52 -9.77 -30.77
CA LYS A 369 -18.97 -9.72 -31.04
C LYS A 369 -19.80 -10.13 -29.81
N GLY A 370 -19.39 -11.19 -29.09
CA GLY A 370 -20.06 -11.66 -27.89
C GLY A 370 -20.09 -10.60 -26.79
N HIS A 371 -18.91 -10.07 -26.44
CA HIS A 371 -18.78 -9.05 -25.41
C HIS A 371 -19.45 -7.73 -25.75
N LEU A 372 -19.48 -7.35 -27.03
CA LEU A 372 -20.16 -6.16 -27.52
C LEU A 372 -21.69 -6.27 -27.38
N LYS A 373 -22.26 -7.46 -27.65
CA LYS A 373 -23.68 -7.74 -27.35
C LYS A 373 -23.96 -7.63 -25.86
N CYS A 374 -23.10 -8.20 -25.01
CA CYS A 374 -23.24 -8.07 -23.56
C CYS A 374 -23.16 -6.61 -23.10
N ALA A 375 -22.25 -5.80 -23.66
CA ALA A 375 -22.12 -4.37 -23.36
C ALA A 375 -23.40 -3.59 -23.69
N LEU A 376 -24.02 -3.87 -24.83
CA LEU A 376 -25.27 -3.25 -25.26
C LEU A 376 -26.46 -3.65 -24.38
N VAL A 377 -26.54 -4.93 -23.97
CA VAL A 377 -27.58 -5.41 -23.05
C VAL A 377 -27.44 -4.72 -21.69
N SER A 378 -26.21 -4.58 -21.20
CA SER A 378 -25.92 -3.85 -19.96
C SER A 378 -26.26 -2.36 -20.08
N ALA A 379 -25.90 -1.71 -21.18
CA ALA A 379 -26.27 -0.33 -21.45
C ALA A 379 -27.79 -0.14 -21.48
N LYS A 380 -28.52 -1.06 -22.14
CA LYS A 380 -29.99 -1.08 -22.13
C LYS A 380 -30.54 -1.18 -20.71
N ARG A 381 -30.01 -2.09 -19.89
CA ARG A 381 -30.44 -2.27 -18.50
C ARG A 381 -30.25 -1.00 -17.67
N VAL A 382 -29.10 -0.33 -17.81
CA VAL A 382 -28.85 0.95 -17.15
C VAL A 382 -29.84 2.02 -17.61
N ILE A 383 -30.14 2.10 -18.91
CA ILE A 383 -31.12 3.05 -19.48
C ILE A 383 -32.54 2.75 -18.98
N THR A 384 -32.94 1.48 -18.85
CA THR A 384 -34.28 1.12 -18.38
C THR A 384 -34.44 1.33 -16.87
N ASP A 385 -33.43 0.99 -16.06
CA ASP A 385 -33.52 1.03 -14.60
C ASP A 385 -33.28 2.43 -14.01
N THR A 386 -32.54 3.31 -14.69
CA THR A 386 -32.38 4.74 -14.31
C THR A 386 -33.68 5.54 -14.36
N SER A 387 -34.75 4.98 -14.94
CA SER A 387 -36.10 5.55 -14.87
C SER A 387 -36.77 5.39 -13.49
N ALA A 388 -36.23 4.53 -12.61
CA ALA A 388 -36.89 4.14 -11.37
C ALA A 388 -36.29 4.71 -10.08
N VAL A 389 -34.97 4.80 -9.86
CA VAL A 389 -34.40 5.22 -8.55
C VAL A 389 -32.97 5.80 -8.66
N CYS A 390 -32.75 6.93 -7.96
CA CYS A 390 -31.50 7.61 -7.51
C CYS A 390 -30.58 8.30 -8.54
N GLU A 391 -30.27 9.57 -8.24
CA GLU A 391 -29.22 10.41 -8.86
C GLU A 391 -27.84 9.73 -8.75
N PRO A 392 -27.21 9.30 -9.86
CA PRO A 392 -25.80 8.91 -9.87
C PRO A 392 -24.92 10.16 -9.76
N SER A 393 -23.65 9.99 -9.36
CA SER A 393 -22.70 11.11 -9.26
C SER A 393 -22.68 11.94 -10.56
N ARG A 394 -22.61 13.27 -10.41
CA ARG A 394 -22.71 14.28 -11.47
C ARG A 394 -21.82 14.02 -12.70
N ASP A 395 -20.70 13.32 -12.51
CA ASP A 395 -19.71 12.99 -13.57
C ASP A 395 -20.08 11.73 -14.38
N ALA A 396 -20.91 10.83 -13.85
CA ALA A 396 -21.31 9.60 -14.54
C ALA A 396 -22.37 9.86 -15.63
N HIS A 397 -23.24 10.86 -15.42
CA HIS A 397 -24.27 11.26 -16.40
C HIS A 397 -23.70 11.95 -17.65
N SER A 398 -22.59 12.70 -17.54
CA SER A 398 -21.99 13.39 -18.70
C SER A 398 -21.30 12.42 -19.67
N ASN A 399 -20.69 11.34 -19.16
CA ASN A 399 -19.85 10.46 -19.96
C ASN A 399 -20.60 9.24 -20.52
N PHE A 400 -21.79 8.93 -20.00
CA PHE A 400 -22.59 7.78 -20.42
C PHE A 400 -23.11 7.88 -21.88
N PRO A 401 -23.67 9.03 -22.32
CA PRO A 401 -23.99 9.26 -23.72
C PRO A 401 -22.82 9.01 -24.67
N ASP A 402 -21.65 9.55 -24.36
CA ASP A 402 -20.45 9.44 -25.20
C ASP A 402 -19.91 7.99 -25.23
N ALA A 403 -20.06 7.24 -24.14
CA ALA A 403 -19.70 5.82 -24.10
C ALA A 403 -20.62 4.96 -24.99
N VAL A 404 -21.93 5.22 -24.97
CA VAL A 404 -22.90 4.58 -25.89
C VAL A 404 -22.59 4.94 -27.34
N LEU A 405 -22.18 6.18 -27.59
CA LEU A 405 -21.73 6.66 -28.91
C LEU A 405 -20.52 5.89 -29.44
N ARG A 406 -19.53 5.65 -28.59
CA ARG A 406 -18.33 4.89 -28.97
C ARG A 406 -18.62 3.41 -29.21
N LEU A 407 -19.55 2.81 -28.45
CA LEU A 407 -20.04 1.46 -28.72
C LEU A 407 -20.71 1.38 -30.10
N LEU A 408 -21.51 2.38 -30.45
CA LEU A 408 -22.13 2.52 -31.77
C LEU A 408 -21.09 2.63 -32.90
N GLU A 409 -20.12 3.51 -32.76
CA GLU A 409 -19.05 3.70 -33.74
C GLU A 409 -18.23 2.42 -33.94
N THR A 410 -17.97 1.68 -32.86
CA THR A 410 -17.23 0.42 -32.94
C THR A 410 -18.04 -0.70 -33.59
N LEU A 411 -19.34 -0.81 -33.31
CA LEU A 411 -20.27 -1.69 -34.03
C LEU A 411 -20.31 -1.39 -35.53
N LEU A 412 -20.40 -0.11 -35.89
CA LEU A 412 -20.40 0.36 -37.28
C LEU A 412 -19.11 0.00 -38.01
N ALA A 413 -17.96 0.17 -37.35
CA ALA A 413 -16.67 -0.23 -37.89
C ALA A 413 -16.60 -1.74 -38.12
N LEU A 414 -17.11 -2.54 -37.18
CA LEU A 414 -17.23 -4.00 -37.28
C LEU A 414 -18.12 -4.46 -38.44
N GLU A 415 -19.29 -3.83 -38.63
CA GLU A 415 -20.24 -4.20 -39.70
C GLU A 415 -19.66 -3.90 -41.10
N ARG A 416 -18.90 -2.80 -41.24
CA ARG A 416 -18.21 -2.45 -42.50
C ARG A 416 -17.14 -3.46 -42.90
N GLU A 417 -16.45 -4.07 -41.93
CA GLU A 417 -15.35 -5.00 -42.22
C GLU A 417 -15.79 -6.46 -42.35
N THR A 418 -16.87 -6.89 -41.67
CA THR A 418 -17.24 -8.31 -41.55
C THR A 418 -18.38 -8.77 -42.47
N SER A 419 -19.11 -7.84 -43.13
CA SER A 419 -20.20 -8.15 -44.09
C SER A 419 -21.34 -9.04 -43.56
N GLU A 420 -21.43 -9.29 -42.26
CA GLU A 420 -22.49 -10.09 -41.63
C GLU A 420 -23.61 -9.19 -41.09
N CYS A 421 -24.85 -9.46 -41.49
CA CYS A 421 -26.05 -8.76 -41.02
C CYS A 421 -26.45 -9.22 -39.61
N TRP A 422 -26.43 -8.29 -38.65
CA TRP A 422 -26.83 -8.52 -37.26
C TRP A 422 -28.36 -8.61 -37.13
N SER A 423 -28.88 -9.04 -35.97
CA SER A 423 -30.29 -8.91 -35.57
C SER A 423 -30.65 -7.42 -35.36
N ARG A 424 -30.68 -6.68 -36.47
CA ARG A 424 -30.65 -5.23 -36.58
C ARG A 424 -31.78 -4.52 -35.83
N ARG A 425 -33.00 -5.06 -35.87
CA ARG A 425 -34.20 -4.35 -35.38
C ARG A 425 -34.18 -4.07 -33.88
N ASP A 426 -33.87 -5.06 -33.05
CA ASP A 426 -33.91 -4.89 -31.59
C ASP A 426 -32.79 -3.96 -31.10
N LEU A 427 -31.65 -3.99 -31.79
CA LEU A 427 -30.50 -3.14 -31.52
C LEU A 427 -30.78 -1.68 -31.93
N LEU A 428 -31.31 -1.47 -33.14
CA LEU A 428 -31.68 -0.15 -33.66
C LEU A 428 -32.76 0.53 -32.80
N LEU A 429 -33.75 -0.23 -32.32
CA LEU A 429 -34.79 0.26 -31.42
C LEU A 429 -34.23 0.72 -30.06
N CYS A 430 -33.30 -0.05 -29.48
CA CYS A 430 -32.66 0.34 -28.22
C CYS A 430 -31.72 1.55 -28.40
N LEU A 431 -31.12 1.68 -29.58
CA LEU A 431 -30.22 2.76 -29.95
C LEU A 431 -30.96 4.08 -30.20
N ASP A 432 -32.13 4.03 -30.83
CA ASP A 432 -32.98 5.22 -31.02
C ASP A 432 -33.45 5.77 -29.66
N GLU A 433 -33.87 4.89 -28.75
CA GLU A 433 -34.28 5.26 -27.39
C GLU A 433 -33.11 5.84 -26.54
N ALA A 434 -31.89 5.35 -26.73
CA ALA A 434 -30.69 5.87 -26.08
C ALA A 434 -30.28 7.26 -26.63
N LEU A 435 -30.33 7.45 -27.95
CA LEU A 435 -30.01 8.71 -28.63
C LEU A 435 -31.03 9.82 -28.35
N GLU A 436 -32.31 9.48 -28.17
CA GLU A 436 -33.33 10.42 -27.70
C GLU A 436 -33.05 10.94 -26.29
N ARG A 437 -32.54 10.09 -25.40
CA ARG A 437 -32.24 10.46 -24.01
C ARG A 437 -30.91 11.19 -23.84
N SER A 438 -29.93 11.02 -24.73
CA SER A 438 -28.73 11.87 -24.73
C SER A 438 -28.97 13.23 -25.38
N ALA A 439 -29.83 13.30 -26.40
CA ALA A 439 -30.27 14.57 -27.00
C ALA A 439 -30.97 15.47 -25.96
N SER A 440 -31.73 14.87 -25.03
CA SER A 440 -32.39 15.62 -23.94
C SER A 440 -31.41 16.18 -22.88
N HIS A 441 -30.17 15.70 -22.85
CA HIS A 441 -29.09 16.19 -21.98
C HIS A 441 -28.14 17.18 -22.71
N GLY A 442 -28.43 17.57 -23.95
CA GLY A 442 -27.72 18.64 -24.67
C GLY A 442 -26.52 18.19 -25.51
N HIS A 443 -26.33 16.90 -25.75
CA HIS A 443 -25.30 16.39 -26.67
C HIS A 443 -25.83 16.40 -28.13
N ASP A 444 -24.98 16.79 -29.09
CA ASP A 444 -25.30 16.80 -30.52
C ASP A 444 -25.27 15.37 -31.08
N THR A 445 -26.46 14.80 -31.32
CA THR A 445 -26.66 13.41 -31.75
C THR A 445 -27.17 13.29 -33.18
N GLU A 446 -27.37 14.41 -33.89
CA GLU A 446 -27.94 14.42 -35.25
C GLU A 446 -27.06 13.66 -36.25
N HIS A 447 -25.73 13.78 -36.14
CA HIS A 447 -24.79 13.07 -37.01
C HIS A 447 -24.96 11.54 -36.93
N LEU A 448 -25.23 11.01 -35.73
CA LEU A 448 -25.34 9.57 -35.50
C LEU A 448 -26.74 9.04 -35.76
N ARG A 449 -27.80 9.83 -35.54
CA ARG A 449 -29.13 9.48 -36.08
C ARG A 449 -29.08 9.35 -37.60
N HIS A 450 -28.40 10.26 -38.29
CA HIS A 450 -28.21 10.16 -39.73
C HIS A 450 -27.45 8.90 -40.15
N GLN A 451 -26.42 8.50 -39.39
CA GLN A 451 -25.72 7.23 -39.64
C GLN A 451 -26.59 6.00 -39.33
N LEU A 452 -27.39 6.05 -38.26
CA LEU A 452 -28.33 4.99 -37.87
C LEU A 452 -29.42 4.77 -38.94
N TYR A 453 -30.01 5.86 -39.46
CA TYR A 453 -30.96 5.81 -40.57
C TYR A 453 -30.33 5.36 -41.89
N ALA A 454 -29.05 5.70 -42.14
CA ALA A 454 -28.30 5.19 -43.28
C ALA A 454 -28.05 3.67 -43.18
N MET A 455 -27.90 3.11 -41.98
CA MET A 455 -27.83 1.67 -41.79
C MET A 455 -29.16 0.98 -42.10
N ASP A 456 -30.27 1.51 -41.59
CA ASP A 456 -31.61 0.91 -41.78
C ASP A 456 -32.00 0.83 -43.27
N THR A 457 -31.58 1.82 -44.07
CA THR A 457 -31.84 1.90 -45.51
C THR A 457 -30.98 0.96 -46.38
N TYR A 458 -29.75 0.63 -45.98
CA TYR A 458 -28.89 -0.30 -46.74
C TYR A 458 -29.39 -1.76 -46.78
N GLY A 459 -30.37 -2.14 -45.94
CA GLY A 459 -30.98 -3.47 -45.93
C GLY A 459 -32.21 -3.62 -46.84
N GLY A 460 -32.74 -2.53 -47.40
CA GLY A 460 -33.96 -2.53 -48.20
C GLY A 460 -33.78 -2.95 -49.67
N THR A 461 -32.55 -3.03 -50.18
CA THR A 461 -32.30 -3.18 -51.63
C THR A 461 -31.90 -4.59 -52.09
N HIS A 462 -32.00 -5.62 -51.24
CA HIS A 462 -31.71 -7.01 -51.65
C HIS A 462 -32.89 -8.00 -51.52
N ALA A 463 -34.11 -7.53 -51.23
CA ALA A 463 -35.30 -8.37 -51.20
C ALA A 463 -36.38 -7.80 -52.14
N GLU A 464 -36.21 -8.01 -53.46
CA GLU A 464 -37.28 -8.24 -54.46
C GLU A 464 -36.70 -8.15 -55.89
N VAL A 465 -36.22 -9.28 -56.40
CA VAL A 465 -36.28 -9.56 -57.84
C VAL A 465 -37.03 -10.87 -57.99
N VAL A 466 -38.35 -10.80 -57.77
CA VAL A 466 -39.28 -11.82 -58.28
C VAL A 466 -39.46 -11.52 -59.76
N GLY A 467 -38.76 -12.28 -60.61
CA GLY A 467 -38.92 -12.18 -62.06
C GLY A 467 -40.33 -12.60 -62.50
N PRO A 468 -40.96 -11.90 -63.46
CA PRO A 468 -42.21 -12.37 -64.02
C PRO A 468 -41.93 -13.51 -65.01
N SER A 469 -42.51 -14.66 -64.70
CA SER A 469 -42.71 -15.79 -65.59
C SER A 469 -43.41 -15.35 -66.88
N SER A 470 -42.77 -15.62 -68.02
CA SER A 470 -43.39 -15.51 -69.34
C SER A 470 -44.18 -16.81 -69.66
N PRO A 471 -45.41 -16.73 -70.19
CA PRO A 471 -46.09 -17.90 -70.74
C PRO A 471 -45.79 -18.05 -72.24
N LEU A 472 -45.85 -19.31 -72.67
CA LEU A 472 -45.80 -19.84 -74.03
C LEU A 472 -46.40 -18.96 -75.14
N GLN A 473 -45.63 -18.81 -76.23
CA GLN A 473 -46.06 -19.09 -77.60
C GLN A 473 -44.87 -19.48 -78.47
#